data_AF-K1R3U6-F1
#
_entry.id   AF-K1R3U6-F1
#
_cell.length_a   1.000
_cell.length_b   1.000
_cell.length_c   1.000
_cell.angle_alpha   90.00
_cell.angle_beta   90.00
_cell.angle_gamma   90.00
#
_symmetry.space_group_name_H-M   'P 1'
#
loop_
_entity.id
_entity.type
_entity.pdbx_description
1 polymer ?
#
loop_
_entity_poly.entity_id
_entity_poly.type
_entity_poly.pdbx_seq_one_letter_code
_entity_poly.pdbx_strand_id
1 'polypeptide(L)'
;MYDWIAMKPIFTTKTEIYNVVIRTDLDHPEGLALDPEDRVMFFSDYGQNSRIERASLDGQDRVVIVYRGILRVVSLTVDTDNDKLYWADHDRQTLEGCDYDGSNRRVIRRMNTVSMTGVAYHQVMIGLHTTKTSTTK
;
A
#
# COMPACT_ATOMS: atom_id res chain seq x y z
N MET A 1 13.93 -19.75 0.15
CA MET A 1 13.07 -18.64 0.57
C MET A 1 12.33 -18.17 -0.68
N TYR A 2 11.05 -17.81 -0.58
CA TYR A 2 10.22 -17.47 -1.74
C TYR A 2 10.03 -15.96 -1.77
N ASP A 3 10.91 -15.26 -2.47
CA ASP A 3 11.05 -13.80 -2.38
C ASP A 3 10.48 -13.13 -3.65
N TRP A 4 9.27 -13.53 -4.05
CA TRP A 4 8.65 -13.13 -5.31
C TRP A 4 7.22 -12.62 -5.11
N ILE A 5 6.85 -11.59 -5.89
CA ILE A 5 5.49 -11.07 -5.95
C ILE A 5 4.85 -11.59 -7.25
N ALA A 6 3.67 -12.20 -7.13
CA ALA A 6 2.91 -12.65 -8.28
C ALA A 6 1.48 -12.12 -8.30
N MET A 7 0.98 -11.96 -9.52
CA MET A 7 -0.38 -11.56 -9.81
C MET A 7 -1.08 -12.62 -10.65
N LYS A 8 -2.38 -12.79 -10.39
CA LYS A 8 -3.25 -13.68 -11.17
C LYS A 8 -4.12 -12.85 -12.12
N PRO A 9 -4.14 -13.13 -13.43
CA PRO A 9 -5.07 -12.50 -14.37
C PRO A 9 -6.53 -12.80 -14.02
N ILE A 10 -7.40 -11.78 -14.10
CA ILE A 10 -8.84 -11.89 -13.76
C ILE A 10 -9.60 -12.88 -14.67
N PHE A 11 -9.12 -13.12 -15.90
CA PHE A 11 -9.84 -13.91 -16.92
C PHE A 11 -9.35 -15.36 -17.08
N THR A 12 -8.68 -15.94 -16.08
CA THR A 12 -8.22 -17.34 -16.15
C THR A 12 -8.55 -18.18 -14.92
N THR A 13 -9.06 -19.38 -15.16
CA THR A 13 -9.25 -20.44 -14.14
C THR A 13 -8.04 -21.37 -14.02
N LYS A 14 -7.09 -21.30 -14.95
CA LYS A 14 -5.84 -22.05 -14.87
C LYS A 14 -4.95 -21.42 -13.80
N THR A 15 -4.65 -22.19 -12.76
CA THR A 15 -3.73 -21.80 -11.67
C THR A 15 -2.26 -21.88 -12.07
N GLU A 16 -1.94 -22.45 -13.23
CA GLU A 16 -0.55 -22.56 -13.73
C GLU A 16 0.00 -21.24 -14.32
N ILE A 17 -0.80 -20.17 -14.34
CA ILE A 17 -0.45 -18.88 -14.98
C ILE A 17 -0.31 -17.74 -13.96
N TYR A 18 0.32 -18.00 -12.81
CA TYR A 18 0.78 -16.90 -11.96
C TYR A 18 1.92 -16.17 -12.68
N ASN A 19 1.72 -14.88 -12.97
CA ASN A 19 2.78 -14.06 -13.52
C ASN A 19 3.60 -13.51 -12.36
N VAL A 20 4.85 -13.93 -12.27
CA VAL A 20 5.83 -13.32 -11.37
C VAL A 20 6.28 -12.01 -12.00
N VAL A 21 5.83 -10.90 -11.42
CA VAL A 21 6.06 -9.55 -11.95
C VAL A 21 7.33 -8.92 -11.37
N ILE A 22 7.74 -9.32 -10.17
CA ILE A 22 9.00 -8.89 -9.54
C ILE A 22 9.68 -10.11 -8.91
N ARG A 23 10.96 -10.30 -9.25
CA ARG A 23 11.77 -11.48 -8.87
C ARG A 23 13.25 -11.19 -8.59
N THR A 24 13.68 -9.94 -8.72
CA THR A 24 15.09 -9.52 -8.60
C THR A 24 15.19 -8.34 -7.65
N ASP A 25 16.33 -8.20 -6.98
CA ASP A 25 16.57 -7.14 -5.99
C ASP A 25 15.43 -7.10 -4.97
N LEU A 26 15.15 -8.24 -4.35
CA LEU A 26 14.25 -8.38 -3.22
C LEU A 26 15.03 -9.13 -2.13
N ASP A 27 14.89 -8.70 -0.89
CA ASP A 27 15.51 -9.34 0.27
C ASP A 27 14.42 -10.08 1.07
N HIS A 28 13.49 -9.33 1.68
CA HIS A 28 12.33 -9.85 2.39
C HIS A 28 11.08 -9.01 2.07
N PRO A 29 10.41 -9.25 0.93
CA PRO A 29 9.15 -8.58 0.62
C PRO A 29 8.05 -9.01 1.61
N GLU A 30 7.28 -8.07 2.17
CA GLU A 30 6.28 -8.39 3.21
C GLU A 30 4.93 -7.66 2.99
N GLY A 31 4.95 -6.35 2.81
CA GLY A 31 3.75 -5.56 2.54
C GLY A 31 3.47 -5.45 1.04
N LEU A 32 2.19 -5.46 0.67
CA LEU A 32 1.71 -5.23 -0.69
C LEU A 32 0.40 -4.42 -0.66
N ALA A 33 0.30 -3.41 -1.52
CA ALA A 33 -0.94 -2.69 -1.81
C ALA A 33 -1.03 -2.42 -3.32
N LEU A 34 -2.24 -2.41 -3.87
CA LEU A 34 -2.50 -2.25 -5.30
C LEU A 34 -3.49 -1.11 -5.50
N ASP A 35 -3.26 -0.30 -6.53
CA ASP A 35 -4.25 0.61 -7.09
C ASP A 35 -4.51 0.22 -8.56
N PRO A 36 -5.61 -0.52 -8.82
CA PRO A 36 -5.96 -0.93 -10.18
C PRO A 36 -6.39 0.21 -11.11
N GLU A 37 -6.88 1.32 -10.58
CA GLU A 37 -7.37 2.45 -11.39
C GLU A 37 -6.18 3.17 -12.03
N ASP A 38 -5.14 3.42 -11.23
CA ASP A 38 -3.88 4.01 -11.68
C ASP A 38 -2.86 3.00 -12.22
N ARG A 39 -3.18 1.70 -12.12
CA ARG A 39 -2.35 0.57 -12.57
C ARG A 39 -0.97 0.54 -11.90
N VAL A 40 -0.93 0.85 -10.62
CA VAL A 40 0.29 0.81 -9.80
C VAL A 40 0.17 -0.19 -8.64
N MET A 41 1.32 -0.71 -8.21
CA MET A 41 1.50 -1.47 -6.98
C MET A 41 2.55 -0.84 -6.10
N PHE A 42 2.40 -1.04 -4.80
CA PHE A 42 3.34 -0.66 -3.78
C PHE A 42 3.72 -1.89 -2.97
N PHE A 43 5.01 -2.08 -2.71
CA PHE A 43 5.47 -3.17 -1.87
C PHE A 43 6.61 -2.71 -0.98
N SER A 44 6.70 -3.33 0.19
CA SER A 44 7.83 -3.14 1.09
C SER A 44 8.79 -4.31 0.98
N ASP A 45 10.07 -4.00 1.16
CA ASP A 45 11.16 -4.96 1.20
C ASP A 45 12.06 -4.58 2.37
N TYR A 46 12.19 -5.47 3.37
CA TYR A 46 13.03 -5.23 4.53
C TYR A 46 14.30 -6.08 4.47
N GLY A 47 15.37 -5.61 5.13
CA GLY A 47 16.65 -6.31 5.14
C GLY A 47 17.82 -5.34 5.07
N GLN A 48 18.82 -5.60 4.21
CA GLN A 48 19.98 -4.71 4.10
C GLN A 48 19.61 -3.28 3.68
N ASN A 49 18.61 -3.15 2.80
CA ASN A 49 18.15 -1.88 2.26
C ASN A 49 16.63 -1.76 2.41
N SER A 50 16.14 -1.63 3.66
CA SER A 50 14.70 -1.48 3.92
C SER A 50 14.09 -0.31 3.13
N ARG A 51 13.03 -0.61 2.38
CA ARG A 51 12.42 0.33 1.43
C ARG A 51 10.94 0.03 1.17
N ILE A 52 10.25 1.05 0.65
CA ILE A 52 8.96 0.91 -0.02
C ILE A 52 9.17 1.37 -1.46
N GLU A 53 8.63 0.58 -2.38
CA GLU A 53 8.76 0.79 -3.80
C GLU A 53 7.39 0.85 -4.45
N ARG A 54 7.33 1.58 -5.57
CA ARG A 54 6.20 1.63 -6.48
C ARG A 54 6.62 1.00 -7.81
N ALA A 55 5.73 0.26 -8.44
CA ALA A 55 5.89 -0.24 -9.80
C ALA A 55 4.52 -0.26 -10.49
N SER A 56 4.50 -0.37 -11.81
CA SER A 56 3.29 -0.71 -12.55
C SER A 56 2.81 -2.12 -12.20
N LEU A 57 1.52 -2.42 -12.35
CA LEU A 57 0.95 -3.76 -12.04
C LEU A 57 1.59 -4.92 -12.83
N ASP A 58 2.29 -4.64 -13.92
CA ASP A 58 3.05 -5.62 -14.70
C ASP A 58 4.52 -5.73 -14.28
N GLY A 59 4.94 -5.00 -13.23
CA GLY A 59 6.29 -4.99 -12.69
C GLY A 59 7.24 -3.97 -13.34
N GLN A 60 6.77 -3.18 -14.31
CA GLN A 60 7.59 -2.13 -14.95
C GLN A 60 7.66 -0.87 -14.10
N ASP A 61 8.47 0.11 -14.54
CA ASP A 61 8.59 1.45 -13.94
C ASP A 61 8.82 1.46 -12.41
N ARG A 62 9.58 0.45 -11.94
CA ARG A 62 9.90 0.25 -10.53
C ARG A 62 10.79 1.38 -10.00
N VAL A 63 10.34 2.03 -8.94
CA VAL A 63 11.03 3.13 -8.27
C VAL A 63 10.94 3.03 -6.76
N VAL A 64 12.04 3.36 -6.08
CA VAL A 64 12.07 3.48 -4.62
C VAL A 64 11.46 4.81 -4.21
N ILE A 65 10.37 4.78 -3.44
CA ILE A 65 9.66 5.99 -2.98
C ILE A 65 9.98 6.32 -1.50
N VAL A 66 10.36 5.33 -0.69
CA VAL A 66 10.77 5.53 0.70
C VAL A 66 11.94 4.60 1.02
N TYR A 67 13.05 5.16 1.51
CA TYR A 67 14.25 4.38 1.88
C TYR A 67 14.97 4.86 3.16
N ARG A 68 14.51 5.96 3.77
CA ARG A 68 15.09 6.51 5.00
C ARG A 68 14.13 6.36 6.16
N GLY A 69 14.63 6.12 7.37
CA GLY A 69 13.80 6.08 8.56
C GLY A 69 12.64 5.09 8.43
N ILE A 70 12.95 3.90 7.91
CA ILE A 70 12.05 2.75 7.75
C ILE A 70 12.86 1.52 8.19
N LEU A 71 12.23 0.56 8.86
CA LEU A 71 12.88 -0.66 9.34
C LEU A 71 12.19 -1.90 8.78
N ARG A 72 10.97 -2.18 9.23
CA ARG A 72 10.22 -3.36 8.79
C ARG A 72 8.76 -3.03 8.59
N VAL A 73 8.40 -2.77 7.33
CA VAL A 73 7.03 -2.47 6.94
C VAL A 73 6.32 -3.77 6.62
N VAL A 74 5.38 -4.13 7.49
CA VAL A 74 4.66 -5.41 7.42
C VAL A 74 3.35 -5.30 6.64
N SER A 75 2.82 -4.08 6.48
CA SER A 75 1.52 -3.86 5.84
C SER A 75 1.45 -2.47 5.21
N LEU A 76 0.87 -2.43 4.01
CA LEU A 76 0.64 -1.26 3.18
C LEU A 76 -0.85 -1.19 2.83
N THR A 77 -1.38 0.00 2.68
CA THR A 77 -2.74 0.24 2.15
C THR A 77 -2.78 1.57 1.41
N VAL A 78 -3.68 1.68 0.44
CA VAL A 78 -3.82 2.88 -0.40
C VAL A 78 -5.19 3.51 -0.21
N ASP A 79 -5.23 4.83 -0.35
CA ASP A 79 -6.44 5.66 -0.51
C ASP A 79 -6.44 6.14 -1.96
N THR A 80 -7.12 5.36 -2.81
CA THR A 80 -7.12 5.50 -4.27
C THR A 80 -7.76 6.80 -4.73
N ASP A 81 -8.66 7.38 -3.94
CA ASP A 81 -9.30 8.65 -4.29
C ASP A 81 -8.38 9.86 -4.11
N ASN A 82 -7.31 9.72 -3.32
CA ASN A 82 -6.45 10.84 -2.90
C ASN A 82 -4.95 10.59 -3.14
N ASP A 83 -4.61 9.53 -3.85
CA ASP A 83 -3.24 9.10 -4.16
C ASP A 83 -2.34 9.00 -2.92
N LYS A 84 -2.89 8.45 -1.81
CA LYS A 84 -2.14 8.31 -0.55
C LYS A 84 -1.79 6.87 -0.26
N LEU A 85 -0.56 6.68 0.20
CA LEU A 85 -0.06 5.42 0.73
C LEU A 85 0.08 5.51 2.24
N TYR A 86 -0.38 4.48 2.94
CA TYR A 86 -0.24 4.34 4.39
C TYR A 86 0.41 3.01 4.74
N TRP A 87 1.20 2.99 5.81
CA TRP A 87 1.87 1.76 6.23
C TRP A 87 2.11 1.64 7.73
N ALA A 88 2.25 0.39 8.14
CA ALA A 88 2.67 -0.01 9.47
C ALA A 88 4.14 -0.42 9.46
N ASP A 89 4.99 0.34 10.13
CA ASP A 89 6.37 -0.08 10.44
C ASP A 89 6.38 -0.74 11.82
N HIS A 90 6.54 -2.07 11.82
CA HIS A 90 6.49 -2.91 12.99
C HIS A 90 7.63 -2.58 13.95
N ASP A 91 8.85 -2.43 13.46
CA ASP A 91 10.02 -2.26 14.33
C ASP A 91 10.16 -0.81 14.82
N ARG A 92 9.65 0.18 14.06
CA ARG A 92 9.56 1.58 14.50
C ARG A 92 8.32 1.88 15.34
N GLN A 93 7.34 0.98 15.35
CA GLN A 93 6.05 1.16 16.01
C GLN A 93 5.33 2.43 15.53
N THR A 94 5.27 2.62 14.20
CA THR A 94 4.68 3.82 13.59
C THR A 94 3.64 3.50 12.52
N LEU A 95 2.54 4.25 12.54
CA LEU A 95 1.69 4.47 11.39
C LEU A 95 2.18 5.72 10.67
N GLU A 96 2.56 5.56 9.42
CA GLU A 96 3.05 6.64 8.57
C GLU A 96 2.23 6.68 7.27
N GLY A 97 2.30 7.80 6.57
CA GLY A 97 1.71 7.94 5.24
C GLY A 97 2.39 9.01 4.41
N CYS A 98 2.26 8.88 3.09
CA CYS A 98 2.82 9.78 2.09
C CYS A 98 1.94 9.78 0.83
N ASP A 99 2.30 10.59 -0.15
CA ASP A 99 1.73 10.55 -1.49
C ASP A 99 2.35 9.38 -2.27
N TYR A 100 1.74 8.96 -3.38
CA TYR A 100 2.24 7.85 -4.20
C TYR A 100 3.67 8.01 -4.75
N ASP A 101 4.21 9.24 -4.78
CA ASP A 101 5.60 9.54 -5.15
C ASP A 101 6.58 9.58 -3.96
N GLY A 102 6.10 9.32 -2.74
CA GLY A 102 6.87 9.41 -1.50
C GLY A 102 6.92 10.80 -0.88
N SER A 103 6.36 11.82 -1.53
CA SER A 103 6.27 13.19 -1.00
C SER A 103 5.25 13.30 0.12
N ASN A 104 5.25 14.43 0.84
CA ASN A 104 4.34 14.70 1.96
C ASN A 104 4.31 13.62 3.06
N ARG A 105 5.42 12.89 3.19
CA ARG A 105 5.59 11.84 4.19
C ARG A 105 5.49 12.39 5.61
N ARG A 106 4.67 11.74 6.43
CA ARG A 106 4.50 12.08 7.84
C ARG A 106 4.25 10.85 8.70
N VAL A 107 4.70 10.92 9.95
CA VAL A 107 4.26 10.01 11.00
C VAL A 107 2.88 10.46 11.45
N ILE A 108 1.86 9.62 11.24
CA ILE A 108 0.48 9.87 11.64
C ILE A 108 0.33 9.52 13.13
N ARG A 109 0.94 8.42 13.56
CA ARG A 109 0.86 7.97 14.94
C ARG A 109 2.07 7.11 15.33
N ARG A 110 2.53 7.27 16.58
CA ARG A 110 3.44 6.32 17.24
C ARG A 110 2.65 5.44 18.20
N MET A 111 2.91 4.14 18.16
CA MET A 111 2.39 3.17 19.11
C MET A 111 3.44 2.99 20.20
N ASN A 112 3.04 3.13 21.47
CA ASN A 112 3.97 3.03 22.61
C ASN A 112 3.77 1.73 23.41
N THR A 113 2.74 0.93 23.09
CA THR A 113 2.31 -0.19 23.93
C THR A 113 1.84 -1.42 23.16
N VAL A 114 1.61 -1.32 21.84
CA VAL A 114 1.08 -2.43 21.02
C VAL A 114 1.74 -2.42 19.65
N SER A 115 2.27 -3.58 19.24
CA SER A 115 2.81 -3.76 17.88
C SER A 115 1.69 -3.75 16.85
N MET A 116 1.86 -2.93 15.81
CA MET A 116 0.98 -2.92 14.66
C MET A 116 1.39 -4.02 13.68
N THR A 117 0.49 -4.95 13.41
CA THR A 117 0.72 -6.10 12.50
C THR A 117 0.03 -5.92 11.14
N GLY A 118 -0.88 -4.95 11.02
CA GLY A 118 -1.63 -4.70 9.80
C GLY A 118 -2.28 -3.32 9.78
N VAL A 119 -2.49 -2.78 8.58
CA VAL A 119 -3.26 -1.57 8.32
C VAL A 119 -4.22 -1.82 7.15
N ALA A 120 -5.43 -1.27 7.24
CA ALA A 120 -6.39 -1.24 6.15
C ALA A 120 -7.06 0.13 6.11
N TYR A 121 -7.25 0.66 4.92
CA TYR A 121 -7.98 1.90 4.69
C TYR A 121 -9.35 1.59 4.06
N HIS A 122 -10.37 2.35 4.47
CA HIS A 122 -11.70 2.29 3.87
C HIS A 122 -12.35 3.66 4.00
N GLN A 123 -12.70 4.28 2.87
CA GLN A 123 -13.43 5.54 2.86
C GLN A 123 -14.92 5.29 3.13
N VAL A 124 -15.49 5.95 4.15
CA VAL A 124 -16.94 5.91 4.40
C VAL A 124 -17.57 7.13 3.75
N MET A 125 -18.30 6.95 2.66
CA MET A 125 -19.14 8.01 2.09
C MET A 125 -20.35 8.24 3.00
N ILE A 126 -20.32 9.30 3.81
CA ILE A 126 -21.49 9.76 4.55
C ILE A 126 -22.31 10.64 3.59
N GLY A 127 -23.33 10.05 2.95
CA GLY A 127 -24.30 10.79 2.17
C GLY A 127 -25.19 11.64 3.07
N LEU A 128 -25.01 12.96 3.07
CA LEU A 128 -25.98 13.89 3.67
C LEU A 128 -27.17 14.04 2.73
N HIS A 129 -28.21 13.22 2.91
CA HIS A 129 -29.51 13.49 2.31
C HIS A 129 -30.22 14.59 3.11
N THR A 130 -30.19 15.83 2.61
CA THR A 130 -31.11 16.87 3.10
C THR A 130 -32.45 16.71 2.40
N THR A 131 -33.47 16.22 3.11
CA THR A 131 -34.86 16.32 2.65
C THR A 131 -35.30 17.78 2.75
N LYS A 132 -35.43 18.46 1.60
CA LYS A 132 -36.15 19.73 1.53
C LYS A 132 -37.63 19.44 1.80
N THR A 133 -38.13 19.81 2.96
CA THR A 133 -39.57 19.89 3.21
C THR A 133 -40.13 21.05 2.39
N SER A 134 -40.85 20.73 1.31
CA SER A 134 -41.62 21.73 0.56
C SER A 134 -42.82 22.14 1.42
N THR A 135 -42.81 23.37 1.93
CA THR A 135 -43.98 23.95 2.59
C THR A 135 -44.95 24.40 1.50
N THR A 136 -46.06 23.68 1.34
CA THR A 136 -47.21 24.15 0.55
C THR A 136 -47.82 25.38 1.22
N LYS A 137 -47.95 26.47 0.46
CA LYS A 137 -48.87 27.58 0.77
C LYS A 137 -50.27 27.23 0.31
#